data_AF-A0A0M3JZX2-F1
#
_entry.id   AF-A0A0M3JZX2-F1
#
_cell.length_a   1.000
_cell.length_b   1.000
_cell.length_c   1.000
_cell.angle_alpha   90.00
_cell.angle_beta   90.00
_cell.angle_gamma   90.00
#
_symmetry.space_group_name_H-M   'P 1'
#
loop_
_entity.id
_entity.type
_entity.pdbx_description
1 polymer ?
#
loop_
_entity_poly.entity_id
_entity_poly.type
_entity_poly.pdbx_seq_one_letter_code
_entity_poly.pdbx_strand_id
1 'polypeptide(L)'
;MEGVGMDACARKLREETDCLDCAEDKPSSRLNNNNNNNNNCLTDIDYSLCSELVALSRILTPVVDYISDDVDMFPLEVLSSLHLPLSAPKLPADLIVRPLRSTDYNHGYLQLLSQLTSVGDVSEEQFHKRFLSMQKTNPKSYYVVVLEEISSGMLVGSATLVIEWKFIHEAGCRGRTEDVVVDRRMRGKQLGKLLNFYLVELARLIGVYKMSLECKDSLIPFYEQFGFKLDQGNNFLVQRFD
;
A
#
# COMPACT_ATOMS: atom_id res chain seq x y z
N MET A 1 -8.79 24.90 24.14
CA MET A 1 -10.08 24.36 23.67
C MET A 1 -10.00 24.36 22.15
N GLU A 2 -9.95 23.27 21.41
CA GLU A 2 -10.09 21.83 21.67
C GLU A 2 -9.09 21.12 20.75
N GLY A 3 -8.44 20.07 21.25
CA GLY A 3 -7.63 19.15 20.47
C GLY A 3 -7.96 17.75 20.93
N VAL A 4 -8.92 17.10 20.25
CA VAL A 4 -9.22 15.68 20.43
C VAL A 4 -9.78 15.17 19.09
N GLY A 5 -9.03 14.33 18.39
CA GLY A 5 -9.54 13.71 17.15
C GLY A 5 -8.59 12.80 16.37
N MET A 6 -7.27 12.98 16.46
CA MET A 6 -6.31 12.21 15.64
C MET A 6 -5.64 11.03 16.37
N ASP A 7 -5.86 10.87 17.68
CA ASP A 7 -5.05 9.98 18.52
C ASP A 7 -5.62 8.55 18.67
N ALA A 8 -6.86 8.31 18.22
CA ALA A 8 -7.50 7.00 18.35
C ALA A 8 -7.11 6.01 17.23
N CYS A 9 -6.86 6.50 16.01
CA CYS A 9 -6.50 5.64 14.87
C CYS A 9 -5.03 5.17 14.96
N ALA A 10 -4.12 6.05 15.39
CA ALA A 10 -2.71 5.72 15.59
C ALA A 10 -2.49 4.73 16.76
N ARG A 11 -3.34 4.76 17.79
CA ARG A 11 -3.31 3.78 18.88
C ARG A 11 -3.72 2.38 18.44
N LYS A 12 -4.75 2.27 17.59
CA LYS A 12 -5.29 0.98 17.14
C LYS A 12 -4.30 0.18 16.28
N LEU A 13 -3.45 0.88 15.52
CA LEU A 13 -2.39 0.26 14.71
C LEU A 13 -1.19 -0.23 15.53
N ARG A 14 -0.98 0.25 16.76
CA ARG A 14 0.08 -0.24 17.66
C ARG A 14 -0.35 -1.46 18.47
N GLU A 15 -1.63 -1.55 18.84
CA GLU A 15 -2.15 -2.69 19.61
C GLU A 15 -2.17 -3.99 18.78
N GLU A 16 -2.34 -3.93 17.46
CA GLU A 16 -2.30 -5.12 16.60
C GLU A 16 -0.89 -5.71 16.42
N THR A 17 0.17 -4.92 16.60
CA THR A 17 1.56 -5.40 16.54
C THR A 17 2.04 -6.11 17.80
N ASP A 18 1.42 -5.87 18.96
CA ASP A 18 1.82 -6.48 20.24
C ASP A 18 1.17 -7.87 20.48
N CYS A 19 0.20 -8.28 19.65
CA CYS A 19 -0.47 -9.59 19.81
C CYS A 19 0.29 -10.78 19.21
N LEU A 20 1.41 -10.57 18.51
CA LEU A 20 2.13 -11.64 17.81
C LEU A 20 3.33 -12.24 18.58
N ASP A 21 3.75 -11.65 19.71
CA ASP A 21 4.96 -12.05 20.44
C ASP A 21 4.71 -12.81 21.77
N CYS A 22 3.48 -13.25 22.06
CA CYS A 22 3.14 -13.83 23.37
C CYS A 22 2.82 -15.35 23.36
N ALA A 23 3.15 -16.08 22.30
CA ALA A 23 2.78 -17.50 22.18
C ALA A 23 3.98 -18.44 22.23
N GLU A 24 4.88 -18.31 23.21
CA GLU A 24 5.83 -19.38 23.55
C GLU A 24 6.17 -19.36 25.06
N ASP A 25 6.08 -20.55 25.66
CA ASP A 25 6.55 -20.98 26.99
C ASP A 25 5.68 -20.84 28.29
N LYS A 26 5.31 -22.04 28.80
CA LYS A 26 5.48 -22.57 30.19
C LYS A 26 4.25 -22.71 31.13
N PRO A 27 4.30 -23.62 32.14
CA PRO A 27 3.46 -24.82 32.21
C PRO A 27 2.49 -24.90 33.42
N SER A 28 1.71 -25.98 33.43
CA SER A 28 0.63 -26.34 34.37
C SER A 28 0.96 -26.30 35.86
N SER A 29 0.04 -25.79 36.69
CA SER A 29 -0.52 -26.52 37.86
C SER A 29 -1.68 -25.80 38.57
N ARG A 30 -2.81 -26.54 38.75
CA ARG A 30 -3.74 -26.65 39.92
C ARG A 30 -4.35 -25.36 40.52
N LEU A 31 -5.67 -25.18 40.77
CA LEU A 31 -6.75 -26.06 41.29
C LEU A 31 -8.16 -25.41 41.10
N ASN A 32 -9.20 -26.24 40.92
CA ASN A 32 -10.61 -26.25 41.43
C ASN A 32 -11.47 -24.95 41.48
N ASN A 33 -12.80 -24.94 41.26
CA ASN A 33 -13.86 -25.96 41.14
C ASN A 33 -15.18 -25.34 40.61
N ASN A 34 -16.04 -26.20 40.04
CA ASN A 34 -17.52 -26.17 39.99
C ASN A 34 -18.28 -25.18 39.06
N ASN A 35 -18.92 -25.68 37.99
CA ASN A 35 -20.27 -26.28 38.04
C ASN A 35 -20.79 -26.80 36.68
N ASN A 36 -21.61 -27.85 36.78
CA ASN A 36 -22.23 -28.72 35.77
C ASN A 36 -23.08 -28.03 34.67
N ASN A 37 -23.08 -28.57 33.44
CA ASN A 37 -24.16 -29.46 32.93
C ASN A 37 -23.97 -29.92 31.46
N ASN A 38 -23.90 -31.25 31.31
CA ASN A 38 -24.31 -32.17 30.23
C ASN A 38 -24.54 -31.68 28.78
N ASN A 39 -23.87 -32.34 27.82
CA ASN A 39 -24.49 -33.22 26.81
C ASN A 39 -23.45 -34.08 26.04
N ASN A 40 -23.90 -35.27 25.60
CA ASN A 40 -23.15 -36.48 25.22
C ASN A 40 -22.33 -36.46 23.90
N CYS A 41 -21.16 -37.13 23.99
CA CYS A 41 -20.59 -38.19 23.12
C CYS A 41 -20.57 -38.03 21.59
N LEU A 42 -19.35 -38.02 21.00
CA LEU A 42 -19.01 -38.67 19.71
C LEU A 42 -17.46 -38.75 19.54
N THR A 43 -16.93 -39.97 19.68
CA THR A 43 -15.73 -40.57 19.06
C THR A 43 -14.36 -39.88 19.16
N ASP A 44 -13.47 -40.52 19.92
CA ASP A 44 -12.02 -40.34 19.88
C ASP A 44 -11.47 -40.61 18.47
N ILE A 45 -11.05 -39.55 17.78
CA ILE A 45 -10.20 -39.66 16.59
C ILE A 45 -8.76 -39.66 17.08
N ASP A 46 -8.02 -40.72 16.76
CA ASP A 46 -6.60 -40.89 17.08
C ASP A 46 -5.78 -39.78 16.41
N TYR A 47 -5.44 -38.74 17.20
CA TYR A 47 -4.65 -37.58 16.76
C TYR A 47 -3.23 -37.95 16.33
N SER A 48 -2.74 -39.15 16.65
CA SER A 48 -1.41 -39.60 16.25
C SER A 48 -1.32 -39.86 14.74
N LEU A 49 -2.35 -40.49 14.12
CA LEU A 49 -2.36 -40.75 12.68
C LEU A 49 -2.57 -39.48 11.83
N CYS A 50 -3.19 -38.45 12.40
CA CYS A 50 -3.44 -37.19 11.70
C CYS A 50 -2.14 -36.39 11.49
N SER A 51 -1.19 -36.49 12.42
CA SER A 51 0.08 -35.76 12.34
C SER A 51 1.01 -36.29 11.22
N GLU A 52 1.06 -37.60 11.01
CA GLU A 52 1.85 -38.21 9.93
C GLU A 52 1.26 -37.95 8.53
N LEU A 53 -0.07 -37.93 8.40
CA LEU A 53 -0.74 -37.59 7.13
C LEU A 53 -0.55 -36.11 6.75
N VAL A 54 -0.55 -35.20 7.72
CA VAL A 54 -0.23 -33.78 7.49
C VAL A 54 1.25 -33.61 7.12
N ALA A 55 2.16 -34.36 7.75
CA ALA A 55 3.58 -34.34 7.40
C ALA A 55 3.86 -34.87 5.99
N LEU A 56 3.18 -35.95 5.57
CA LEU A 56 3.32 -36.50 4.22
C LEU A 56 2.68 -35.62 3.13
N SER A 57 1.61 -34.88 3.45
CA SER A 57 1.03 -33.89 2.53
C SER A 57 2.00 -32.74 2.18
N ARG A 58 2.93 -32.44 3.09
CA ARG A 58 3.99 -31.41 2.90
C ARG A 58 5.18 -31.91 2.09
N ILE A 59 5.35 -33.22 1.93
CA ILE A 59 6.51 -33.82 1.22
C ILE A 59 6.17 -34.15 -0.24
N LEU A 60 4.89 -34.32 -0.58
CA LEU A 60 4.45 -34.80 -1.90
C LEU A 60 3.63 -33.80 -2.73
N THR A 61 3.41 -32.59 -2.24
CA THR A 61 2.87 -31.52 -3.09
C THR A 61 4.03 -30.81 -3.78
N PRO A 62 4.15 -30.85 -5.12
CA PRO A 62 5.05 -29.92 -5.79
C PRO A 62 4.62 -28.51 -5.39
N VAL A 63 5.58 -27.71 -4.91
CA VAL A 63 5.42 -26.29 -4.59
C VAL A 63 5.16 -25.55 -5.89
N VAL A 64 3.95 -25.68 -6.40
CA VAL A 64 3.36 -24.70 -7.28
C VAL A 64 2.80 -23.68 -6.32
N ASP A 65 3.62 -22.68 -5.99
CA ASP A 65 3.14 -21.47 -5.31
C ASP A 65 2.05 -20.89 -6.21
N TYR A 66 0.80 -21.20 -5.90
CA TYR A 66 -0.36 -20.56 -6.51
C TYR A 66 -0.30 -19.10 -6.08
N ILE A 67 0.16 -18.22 -6.98
CA ILE A 67 0.03 -16.77 -6.85
C ILE A 67 -1.47 -16.48 -7.00
N SER A 68 -2.23 -16.56 -5.91
CA SER A 68 -3.70 -16.52 -5.95
C SER A 68 -4.35 -15.54 -4.98
N ASP A 69 -3.58 -14.69 -4.31
CA ASP A 69 -4.20 -13.63 -3.51
C ASP A 69 -4.09 -12.31 -4.29
N ASP A 70 -5.23 -11.89 -4.85
CA ASP A 70 -5.46 -10.52 -5.33
C ASP A 70 -5.38 -9.61 -4.11
N VAL A 71 -4.20 -9.01 -3.92
CA VAL A 71 -3.90 -8.20 -2.74
C VAL A 71 -3.60 -6.77 -3.17
N ASP A 72 -4.20 -5.83 -2.45
CA ASP A 72 -3.96 -4.40 -2.64
C ASP A 72 -2.62 -3.97 -2.02
N MET A 73 -1.97 -2.99 -2.62
CA MET A 73 -0.71 -2.41 -2.13
C MET A 73 -0.88 -1.88 -0.70
N PHE A 74 -2.05 -1.36 -0.34
CA PHE A 74 -2.43 -0.93 1.00
C PHE A 74 -3.97 -0.97 1.11
N PRO A 75 -4.59 -0.95 2.31
CA PRO A 75 -6.04 -1.07 2.43
C PRO A 75 -6.79 0.03 1.66
N LEU A 76 -7.78 -0.34 0.85
CA LEU A 76 -8.59 0.58 0.05
C LEU A 76 -9.31 1.63 0.91
N GLU A 77 -9.66 1.26 2.15
CA GLU A 77 -10.32 2.12 3.13
C GLU A 77 -9.51 3.38 3.43
N VAL A 78 -8.17 3.31 3.31
CA VAL A 78 -7.30 4.47 3.46
C VAL A 78 -7.68 5.53 2.43
N LEU A 79 -7.83 5.17 1.15
CA LEU A 79 -8.24 6.13 0.11
C LEU A 79 -9.69 6.60 0.30
N SER A 80 -10.59 5.69 0.64
CA SER A 80 -12.01 5.99 0.85
C SER A 80 -12.24 6.95 2.03
N SER A 81 -11.31 6.99 2.99
CA SER A 81 -11.37 7.90 4.14
C SER A 81 -10.89 9.33 3.86
N LEU A 82 -10.22 9.56 2.73
CA LEU A 82 -9.61 10.85 2.42
C LEU A 82 -10.66 11.90 2.02
N HIS A 83 -10.53 13.08 2.61
CA HIS A 83 -11.31 14.25 2.25
C HIS A 83 -10.50 15.13 1.31
N LEU A 84 -10.71 14.98 0.00
CA LEU A 84 -10.06 15.84 -0.98
C LEU A 84 -10.60 17.29 -0.87
N PRO A 85 -9.75 18.31 -1.10
CA PRO A 85 -10.19 19.71 -1.05
C PRO A 85 -11.19 20.01 -2.17
N LEU A 86 -12.02 21.04 -2.00
CA LEU A 86 -13.03 21.45 -2.99
C LEU A 86 -12.43 21.83 -4.36
N SER A 87 -11.15 22.21 -4.39
CA SER A 87 -10.39 22.49 -5.61
C SER A 87 -9.99 21.23 -6.39
N ALA A 88 -10.10 20.04 -5.79
CA ALA A 88 -9.78 18.79 -6.46
C ALA A 88 -10.81 18.50 -7.58
N PRO A 89 -10.37 18.01 -8.76
CA PRO A 89 -11.29 17.54 -9.78
C PRO A 89 -12.15 16.40 -9.23
N LYS A 90 -13.40 16.31 -9.70
CA LYS A 90 -14.22 15.13 -9.41
C LYS A 90 -13.68 13.93 -10.20
N LEU A 91 -13.67 12.75 -9.57
CA LEU A 91 -13.40 11.50 -10.26
C LEU A 91 -14.50 11.26 -11.33
N PRO A 92 -14.15 11.07 -12.60
CA PRO A 92 -15.11 10.67 -13.63
C PRO A 92 -15.81 9.36 -13.27
N ALA A 93 -17.10 9.23 -13.60
CA ALA A 93 -17.92 8.09 -13.18
C ALA A 93 -17.51 6.75 -13.84
N ASP A 94 -16.78 6.80 -14.95
CA ASP A 94 -16.21 5.67 -15.68
C ASP A 94 -14.84 5.23 -15.13
N LEU A 95 -14.33 5.90 -14.10
CA LEU A 95 -13.04 5.60 -13.47
C LEU A 95 -13.20 5.21 -12.01
N ILE A 96 -12.31 4.33 -11.55
CA ILE A 96 -12.13 3.98 -10.14
C ILE A 96 -10.73 4.43 -9.72
N VAL A 97 -10.62 4.96 -8.50
CA VAL A 97 -9.34 5.18 -7.82
C VAL A 97 -9.15 4.09 -6.77
N ARG A 98 -8.00 3.43 -6.78
CA ARG A 98 -7.69 2.35 -5.83
C ARG A 98 -6.17 2.18 -5.66
N PRO A 99 -5.72 1.42 -4.65
CA PRO A 99 -4.35 0.95 -4.58
C PRO A 99 -3.99 0.08 -5.79
N LEU A 100 -2.71 0.05 -6.15
CA LEU A 100 -2.16 -0.96 -7.08
C LEU A 100 -2.39 -2.37 -6.52
N ARG A 101 -2.69 -3.34 -7.37
CA ARG A 101 -2.87 -4.75 -7.03
C ARG A 101 -1.76 -5.65 -7.53
N SER A 102 -1.60 -6.80 -6.90
CA SER A 102 -0.70 -7.87 -7.33
C SER A 102 -1.02 -8.38 -8.74
N THR A 103 -2.28 -8.24 -9.18
CA THR A 103 -2.81 -8.68 -10.47
C THR A 103 -2.68 -7.63 -11.58
N ASP A 104 -2.34 -6.38 -11.26
CA ASP A 104 -2.33 -5.26 -12.22
C ASP A 104 -1.25 -5.35 -13.31
N TYR A 105 -0.37 -6.35 -13.23
CA TYR A 105 0.47 -6.75 -14.37
C TYR A 105 -0.40 -6.99 -15.62
N ASN A 106 -1.52 -7.69 -15.45
CA ASN A 106 -2.45 -8.02 -16.51
C ASN A 106 -3.45 -6.89 -16.85
N HIS A 107 -3.43 -5.80 -16.09
CA HIS A 107 -4.26 -4.60 -16.29
C HIS A 107 -3.48 -3.44 -16.94
N GLY A 108 -2.33 -3.74 -17.54
CA GLY A 108 -1.56 -2.80 -18.34
C GLY A 108 -0.63 -1.87 -17.55
N TYR A 109 -0.30 -2.19 -16.30
CA TYR A 109 0.45 -1.26 -15.44
C TYR A 109 1.83 -0.90 -15.98
N LEU A 110 2.59 -1.89 -16.47
CA LEU A 110 3.93 -1.66 -17.03
C LEU A 110 3.84 -0.88 -18.34
N GLN A 111 2.81 -1.13 -19.16
CA GLN A 111 2.54 -0.39 -20.39
C GLN A 111 2.21 1.08 -20.08
N LEU A 112 1.46 1.34 -19.00
CA LEU A 112 1.20 2.70 -18.52
C LEU A 112 2.50 3.40 -18.10
N LEU A 113 3.33 2.75 -17.26
CA LEU A 113 4.62 3.29 -16.82
C LEU A 113 5.60 3.54 -17.99
N SER A 114 5.55 2.72 -19.04
CA SER A 114 6.38 2.91 -20.25
C SER A 114 6.13 4.25 -20.95
N GLN A 115 4.99 4.91 -20.69
CA GLN A 115 4.68 6.23 -21.22
C GLN A 115 5.39 7.37 -20.47
N LEU A 116 5.96 7.08 -19.29
CA LEU A 116 6.74 8.00 -18.46
C LEU A 116 8.25 7.82 -18.68
N THR A 117 8.73 6.58 -18.60
CA THR A 117 10.17 6.24 -18.70
C THR A 117 10.38 4.81 -19.19
N SER A 118 11.64 4.40 -19.38
CA SER A 118 12.00 3.03 -19.72
C SER A 118 11.67 2.08 -18.57
N VAL A 119 10.87 1.05 -18.84
CA VAL A 119 10.56 -0.03 -17.90
C VAL A 119 11.50 -1.24 -18.09
N GLY A 120 11.92 -1.51 -19.33
CA GLY A 120 12.65 -2.72 -19.68
C GLY A 120 11.76 -3.97 -19.77
N ASP A 121 12.39 -5.14 -19.85
CA ASP A 121 11.70 -6.44 -19.96
C ASP A 121 11.45 -7.01 -18.56
N VAL A 122 10.31 -6.65 -17.96
CA VAL A 122 9.90 -7.12 -16.63
C VAL A 122 8.88 -8.25 -16.79
N SER A 123 9.21 -9.46 -16.30
CA SER A 123 8.28 -10.59 -16.27
C SER A 123 7.21 -10.43 -15.18
N GLU A 124 6.10 -11.18 -15.29
CA GLU A 124 5.05 -11.21 -14.27
C GLU A 124 5.58 -11.63 -12.89
N GLU A 125 6.50 -12.60 -12.87
CA GLU A 125 7.17 -13.04 -11.64
C GLU A 125 8.01 -11.91 -11.02
N GLN A 126 8.76 -11.16 -11.83
CA GLN A 126 9.55 -10.02 -11.35
C GLN A 126 8.65 -8.89 -10.83
N PHE A 127 7.55 -8.60 -11.53
CA PHE A 127 6.54 -7.65 -11.09
C PHE A 127 5.97 -8.06 -9.73
N HIS A 128 5.53 -9.31 -9.59
CA HIS A 128 4.94 -9.83 -8.36
C HIS A 128 5.93 -9.79 -7.20
N LYS A 129 7.18 -10.24 -7.41
CA LYS A 129 8.25 -10.14 -6.41
C LYS A 129 8.49 -8.71 -5.96
N ARG A 130 8.54 -7.75 -6.90
CA ARG A 130 8.70 -6.32 -6.58
C ARG A 130 7.49 -5.79 -5.81
N PHE A 131 6.28 -6.08 -6.28
CA PHE A 131 5.03 -5.69 -5.62
C PHE A 131 5.02 -6.15 -4.16
N LEU A 132 5.28 -7.44 -3.90
CA LEU A 132 5.30 -7.98 -2.54
C LEU A 132 6.38 -7.32 -1.68
N SER A 133 7.56 -7.05 -2.23
CA SER A 133 8.63 -6.37 -1.47
C SER A 133 8.24 -4.95 -1.04
N MET A 134 7.51 -4.21 -1.88
CA MET A 134 7.00 -2.87 -1.58
C MET A 134 5.84 -2.96 -0.57
N GLN A 135 4.91 -3.88 -0.80
CA GLN A 135 3.74 -4.10 0.04
C GLN A 135 4.12 -4.49 1.46
N LYS A 136 5.12 -5.37 1.64
CA LYS A 136 5.54 -5.89 2.95
C LYS A 136 6.42 -4.94 3.77
N THR A 137 6.68 -3.71 3.29
CA THR A 137 7.43 -2.73 4.08
C THR A 137 6.73 -2.42 5.41
N ASN A 138 7.49 -2.48 6.51
CA ASN A 138 7.02 -2.16 7.84
C ASN A 138 8.10 -1.33 8.59
N PRO A 139 7.82 -0.08 8.99
CA PRO A 139 6.57 0.66 8.75
C PRO A 139 6.31 0.87 7.24
N LYS A 140 5.03 1.04 6.89
CA LYS A 140 4.59 1.11 5.49
C LYS A 140 5.27 2.24 4.72
N SER A 141 5.92 1.92 3.61
CA SER A 141 6.76 2.87 2.87
C SER A 141 6.30 3.18 1.44
N TYR A 142 5.38 2.39 0.88
CA TYR A 142 4.93 2.57 -0.51
C TYR A 142 3.40 2.64 -0.59
N TYR A 143 2.91 3.71 -1.23
CA TYR A 143 1.50 3.94 -1.52
C TYR A 143 1.36 4.25 -3.02
N VAL A 144 1.12 3.21 -3.81
CA VAL A 144 0.88 3.34 -5.25
C VAL A 144 -0.61 3.46 -5.50
N VAL A 145 -1.05 4.63 -5.97
CA VAL A 145 -2.44 4.94 -6.29
C VAL A 145 -2.63 4.85 -7.80
N VAL A 146 -3.64 4.09 -8.24
CA VAL A 146 -3.95 3.91 -9.66
C VAL A 146 -5.37 4.38 -9.97
N LEU A 147 -5.56 4.78 -11.23
CA LEU A 147 -6.86 5.01 -11.84
C LEU A 147 -7.14 3.88 -12.83
N GLU A 148 -8.25 3.18 -12.65
CA GLU A 148 -8.73 2.10 -13.53
C GLU A 148 -9.93 2.59 -14.33
N GLU A 149 -9.95 2.32 -15.63
CA GLU A 149 -11.11 2.54 -16.49
C GLU A 149 -12.05 1.33 -16.42
N ILE A 150 -13.26 1.52 -15.89
CA ILE A 150 -14.21 0.43 -15.59
C ILE A 150 -14.56 -0.39 -16.83
N SER A 151 -14.73 0.28 -17.98
CA SER A 151 -15.17 -0.39 -19.21
C SER A 151 -14.15 -1.35 -19.80
N SER A 152 -12.86 -1.12 -19.55
CA SER A 152 -11.77 -1.93 -20.11
C SER A 152 -11.02 -2.75 -19.05
N GLY A 153 -11.17 -2.40 -17.77
CA GLY A 153 -10.34 -2.92 -16.68
C GLY A 153 -8.89 -2.44 -16.72
N MET A 154 -8.54 -1.54 -17.65
CA MET A 154 -7.16 -1.11 -17.85
C MET A 154 -6.80 0.07 -16.96
N LEU A 155 -5.56 0.09 -16.48
CA LEU A 155 -5.04 1.23 -15.74
C LEU A 155 -4.73 2.40 -16.68
N VAL A 156 -5.24 3.58 -16.32
CA VAL A 156 -5.14 4.81 -17.11
C VAL A 156 -4.41 5.94 -16.39
N GLY A 157 -4.06 5.76 -15.13
CA GLY A 157 -3.24 6.69 -14.36
C GLY A 157 -2.58 6.01 -13.17
N SER A 158 -1.41 6.48 -12.78
CA SER A 158 -0.68 6.03 -11.59
C SER A 158 0.09 7.19 -10.98
N ALA A 159 0.23 7.17 -9.66
CA ALA A 159 1.16 8.01 -8.92
C ALA A 159 1.58 7.31 -7.62
N THR A 160 2.83 7.51 -7.21
CA THR A 160 3.39 6.87 -6.02
C THR A 160 3.72 7.90 -4.96
N LEU A 161 3.27 7.67 -3.73
CA LEU A 161 3.84 8.30 -2.54
C LEU A 161 4.79 7.30 -1.85
N VAL A 162 6.07 7.66 -1.79
CA VAL A 162 7.09 6.93 -1.04
C VAL A 162 7.32 7.61 0.30
N ILE A 163 7.34 6.85 1.39
CA ILE A 163 7.63 7.35 2.74
C ILE A 163 9.04 6.94 3.15
N GLU A 164 9.83 7.93 3.55
CA GLU A 164 11.16 7.74 4.12
C GLU A 164 11.10 8.08 5.61
N TRP A 165 11.32 7.07 6.46
CA TRP A 165 11.36 7.20 7.91
C TRP A 165 12.68 7.83 8.37
N LYS A 166 12.62 8.76 9.32
CA LYS A 166 13.76 9.59 9.73
C LYS A 166 13.88 9.62 11.26
N PHE A 167 15.08 9.90 11.77
CA PHE A 167 15.28 10.26 13.18
C PHE A 167 15.05 11.76 13.44
N ILE A 168 15.37 12.60 12.46
CA ILE A 168 15.09 14.04 12.52
C ILE A 168 13.59 14.34 12.54
N HIS A 169 13.21 15.53 12.99
CA HIS A 169 11.81 15.92 13.18
C HIS A 169 11.07 14.91 14.08
N GLU A 170 11.64 14.64 15.25
CA GLU A 170 11.04 13.82 16.31
C GLU A 170 10.70 12.39 15.84
N ALA A 171 11.66 11.73 15.18
CA ALA A 171 11.48 10.42 14.56
C ALA A 171 10.33 10.38 13.51
N GLY A 172 10.11 11.50 12.81
CA GLY A 172 9.04 11.65 11.82
C GLY A 172 9.33 10.99 10.46
N CYS A 173 8.53 11.34 9.45
CA CYS A 173 8.66 10.79 8.10
C CYS A 173 8.57 11.84 6.98
N ARG A 174 9.25 11.54 5.87
CA ARG A 174 9.37 12.38 4.68
C ARG A 174 8.67 11.71 3.50
N GLY A 175 7.79 12.41 2.79
CA GLY A 175 7.06 11.84 1.64
C GLY A 175 7.67 12.24 0.30
N ARG A 176 7.74 11.36 -0.69
CA ARG A 176 8.18 11.68 -2.06
C ARG A 176 7.09 11.32 -3.04
N THR A 177 6.73 12.26 -3.90
CA THR A 177 5.83 12.00 -5.03
C THR A 177 6.66 11.55 -6.21
N GLU A 178 6.44 10.31 -6.63
CA GLU A 178 7.19 9.62 -7.68
C GLU A 178 6.22 9.05 -8.73
N ASP A 179 6.77 8.73 -9.91
CA ASP A 179 6.10 7.96 -10.97
C ASP A 179 4.69 8.42 -11.38
N VAL A 180 4.45 9.74 -11.38
CA VAL A 180 3.17 10.32 -11.82
C VAL A 180 3.01 10.17 -13.33
N VAL A 181 2.04 9.36 -13.75
CA VAL A 181 1.74 9.11 -15.16
C VAL A 181 0.24 9.04 -15.42
N VAL A 182 -0.18 9.57 -16.55
CA VAL A 182 -1.54 9.43 -17.09
C VAL A 182 -1.43 8.95 -18.52
N ASP A 183 -2.24 7.95 -18.87
CA ASP A 183 -2.34 7.40 -20.22
C ASP A 183 -2.57 8.53 -21.22
N ARG A 184 -1.83 8.51 -22.33
CA ARG A 184 -1.88 9.55 -23.37
C ARG A 184 -3.30 9.89 -23.83
N ARG A 185 -4.20 8.90 -23.91
CA ARG A 185 -5.61 9.08 -24.33
C ARG A 185 -6.44 9.82 -23.29
N MET A 186 -6.01 9.80 -22.03
CA MET A 186 -6.71 10.39 -20.88
C MET A 186 -6.09 11.71 -20.40
N ARG A 187 -5.00 12.17 -21.03
CA ARG A 187 -4.38 13.47 -20.73
C ARG A 187 -5.33 14.63 -21.04
N GLY A 188 -5.16 15.74 -20.34
CA GLY A 188 -6.06 16.90 -20.43
C GLY A 188 -7.36 16.76 -19.62
N LYS A 189 -7.72 15.56 -19.16
CA LYS A 189 -8.91 15.31 -18.31
C LYS A 189 -8.69 15.55 -16.81
N GLN A 190 -7.65 16.32 -16.45
CA GLN A 190 -7.30 16.65 -15.06
C GLN A 190 -6.94 15.46 -14.13
N LEU A 191 -6.78 14.24 -14.66
CA LEU A 191 -6.48 13.04 -13.87
C LEU A 191 -5.13 13.14 -13.11
N GLY A 192 -4.13 13.79 -13.71
CA GLY A 192 -2.86 14.03 -13.03
C GLY A 192 -3.02 14.94 -11.80
N LYS A 193 -3.96 15.90 -11.84
CA LYS A 193 -4.27 16.74 -10.67
C LYS A 193 -4.95 15.92 -9.59
N LEU A 194 -5.90 15.07 -9.98
CA LEU A 194 -6.62 14.20 -9.06
C LEU A 194 -5.66 13.26 -8.29
N LEU A 195 -4.75 12.59 -9.01
CA LEU A 195 -3.71 11.75 -8.41
C LEU A 195 -2.84 12.52 -7.39
N ASN A 196 -2.40 13.73 -7.73
CA ASN A 196 -1.59 14.55 -6.82
C ASN A 196 -2.37 14.99 -5.57
N PHE A 197 -3.66 15.31 -5.69
CA PHE A 197 -4.48 15.59 -4.50
C PHE A 197 -4.57 14.35 -3.59
N TYR A 198 -4.77 13.16 -4.14
CA TYR A 198 -4.72 11.91 -3.35
C TYR A 198 -3.39 11.73 -2.62
N LEU A 199 -2.25 11.93 -3.30
CA LEU A 199 -0.94 11.78 -2.66
C LEU A 199 -0.71 12.81 -1.55
N VAL A 200 -1.16 14.05 -1.74
CA VAL A 200 -1.06 15.11 -0.73
C VAL A 200 -1.91 14.78 0.51
N GLU A 201 -3.15 14.35 0.33
CA GLU A 201 -3.99 13.97 1.48
C GLU A 201 -3.50 12.70 2.18
N LEU A 202 -2.98 11.71 1.43
CA LEU A 202 -2.29 10.55 2.01
C LEU A 202 -1.11 10.98 2.88
N ALA A 203 -0.24 11.86 2.37
CA ALA A 203 0.92 12.35 3.10
C ALA A 203 0.52 13.08 4.39
N ARG A 204 -0.55 13.87 4.35
CA ARG A 204 -1.10 14.53 5.55
C ARG A 204 -1.66 13.54 6.55
N LEU A 205 -2.44 12.56 6.11
CA LEU A 205 -3.00 11.51 6.96
C LEU A 205 -1.90 10.73 7.68
N ILE A 206 -0.81 10.41 6.98
CA ILE A 206 0.34 9.67 7.53
C ILE A 206 1.17 10.53 8.52
N GLY A 207 1.08 11.86 8.47
CA GLY A 207 1.88 12.76 9.30
C GLY A 207 3.25 13.09 8.71
N VAL A 208 3.37 13.12 7.39
CA VAL A 208 4.59 13.54 6.69
C VAL A 208 4.92 15.00 7.01
N TYR A 209 6.14 15.26 7.50
CA TYR A 209 6.55 16.64 7.86
C TYR A 209 6.95 17.49 6.65
N LYS A 210 7.43 16.87 5.55
CA LYS A 210 7.78 17.54 4.29
C LYS A 210 7.57 16.57 3.11
N MET A 211 7.06 17.09 2.00
CA MET A 211 6.94 16.34 0.74
C MET A 211 7.84 16.96 -0.34
N SER A 212 8.26 16.19 -1.34
CA SER A 212 8.98 16.70 -2.52
C SER A 212 8.70 15.82 -3.72
N LEU A 213 9.03 16.39 -4.87
CA LEU A 213 9.12 15.73 -6.16
C LEU A 213 10.19 16.44 -6.98
N GLU A 214 10.59 15.77 -8.05
CA GLU A 214 11.43 16.34 -9.08
C GLU A 214 10.60 16.49 -10.35
N CYS A 215 10.70 17.65 -11.00
CA CYS A 215 9.98 17.88 -12.24
C CYS A 215 10.76 18.81 -13.16
N LYS A 216 10.37 18.82 -14.44
CA LYS A 216 10.86 19.83 -15.39
C LYS A 216 10.30 21.20 -15.02
N ASP A 217 11.05 22.26 -15.30
CA ASP A 217 10.64 23.64 -15.01
C ASP A 217 9.24 23.99 -15.52
N SER A 218 8.87 23.48 -16.71
CA SER A 218 7.55 23.70 -17.30
C SER A 218 6.38 23.10 -16.51
N LEU A 219 6.66 22.20 -15.57
CA LEU A 219 5.67 21.58 -14.68
C LEU A 219 5.61 22.23 -13.29
N ILE A 220 6.48 23.21 -12.97
CA ILE A 220 6.41 23.92 -11.68
C ILE A 220 5.01 24.52 -11.44
N PRO A 221 4.40 25.27 -12.39
CA PRO A 221 3.04 25.82 -12.18
C PRO A 221 1.96 24.75 -12.03
N PHE A 222 2.21 23.54 -12.53
CA PHE A 222 1.31 22.42 -12.32
C PHE A 222 1.35 21.95 -10.87
N TYR A 223 2.55 21.74 -10.30
CA TYR A 223 2.69 21.24 -8.94
C TYR A 223 2.43 22.28 -7.85
N GLU A 224 2.61 23.57 -8.13
CA GLU A 224 2.25 24.67 -7.21
C GLU A 224 0.76 24.65 -6.83
N GLN A 225 -0.11 24.11 -7.68
CA GLN A 225 -1.54 23.95 -7.40
C GLN A 225 -1.84 23.03 -6.20
N PHE A 226 -0.88 22.20 -5.79
CA PHE A 226 -1.01 21.29 -4.65
C PHE A 226 -0.20 21.73 -3.43
N GLY A 227 0.32 22.96 -3.44
CA GLY A 227 1.08 23.56 -2.35
C GLY A 227 2.59 23.30 -2.39
N PHE A 228 3.10 22.65 -3.44
CA PHE A 228 4.54 22.60 -3.69
C PHE A 228 5.09 23.99 -4.01
N LYS A 229 6.35 24.21 -3.69
CA LYS A 229 7.10 25.42 -4.03
C LYS A 229 8.51 25.00 -4.44
N LEU A 230 9.14 25.81 -5.28
CA LEU A 230 10.57 25.66 -5.57
C LEU A 230 11.37 25.74 -4.26
N ASP A 231 12.23 24.76 -4.02
CA ASP A 231 13.08 24.71 -2.82
C ASP A 231 14.31 25.60 -3.02
N GLN A 232 14.12 26.92 -2.90
CA GLN A 232 15.16 27.92 -3.17
C GLN A 232 16.41 27.68 -2.30
N GLY A 233 17.57 27.70 -2.95
CA GLY A 233 18.87 27.46 -2.29
C GLY A 233 19.25 25.98 -2.14
N ASN A 234 18.35 25.06 -2.49
CA ASN A 234 18.62 23.63 -2.52
C ASN A 234 18.72 23.14 -3.96
N ASN A 235 19.84 22.49 -4.29
CA ASN A 235 20.04 21.89 -5.61
C ASN A 235 19.70 20.41 -5.58
N PHE A 236 19.13 19.92 -6.68
CA PHE A 236 19.02 18.49 -6.94
C PHE A 236 20.22 18.03 -7.77
N LEU A 237 20.94 17.03 -7.26
CA LEU A 237 22.13 16.47 -7.89
C LEU A 237 21.87 15.01 -8.26
N VAL A 238 22.35 14.60 -9.44
CA VAL A 238 22.15 13.24 -9.97
C VAL A 238 23.51 12.64 -10.30
N GLN A 239 23.75 11.43 -9.82
CA GLN A 239 24.79 10.54 -10.33
C GLN A 239 24.10 9.30 -10.89
N ARG A 240 24.48 8.90 -12.10
CA ARG A 240 24.04 7.65 -12.72
C ARG A 240 25.20 6.65 -12.71
N PHE A 241 24.89 5.37 -12.53
CA PHE A 241 25.86 4.28 -12.36
C PHE A 241 25.74 3.24 -13.49
N ASP A 242 25.36 3.70 -14.69
CA ASP A 242 25.31 2.91 -15.92
C ASP A 242 26.63 2.17 -16.22
#